data_AF-A0A7C3W8L8-F1
#
_entry.id   AF-A0A7C3W8L8-F1
#
_cell.length_a   1.000
_cell.length_b   1.000
_cell.length_c   1.000
_cell.angle_alpha   90.00
_cell.angle_beta   90.00
_cell.angle_gamma   90.00
#
_symmetry.space_group_name_H-M   'P 1'
#
loop_
_entity.id
_entity.type
_entity.pdbx_description
1 polymer ?
#
loop_
_entity_poly.entity_id
_entity_poly.type
_entity_poly.pdbx_seq_one_letter_code
_entity_poly.pdbx_strand_id
1 'polypeptide(L)'
;MAGLVTALLAVVALAALPALGAGAGLAGVFGIAVPYVAVAIFVAGFVKKVLGWAATPVPFSIATTGGQQYSLPWVKQQKFDNPSTPFQTVVRMALEVLCFRSLFRNTELDNRPAEGRVGYGSEKSLWLFALIFHYSFLVVFIRHFRFFLNPVPACVTGVEWVDSILQIGVPTLYLTDVFLVVGVTFLFGRRLWDPKVNYIS
;
A
#
# COMPACT_ATOMS: atom_id res chain seq x y z
N MET A 1 -22.77 -1.04 2.99
CA MET A 1 -23.16 -2.41 2.61
C MET A 1 -23.39 -2.59 1.11
N ALA A 2 -24.20 -1.76 0.44
CA ALA A 2 -24.44 -1.88 -1.01
C ALA A 2 -23.15 -1.86 -1.85
N GLY A 3 -22.22 -0.94 -1.57
CA GLY A 3 -20.91 -0.86 -2.26
C GLY A 3 -19.99 -2.07 -2.04
N LEU A 4 -20.11 -2.76 -0.91
CA LEU A 4 -19.33 -3.97 -0.63
C LEU A 4 -19.85 -5.15 -1.46
N VAL A 5 -21.17 -5.30 -1.54
CA VAL A 5 -21.80 -6.36 -2.32
C VAL A 5 -21.54 -6.17 -3.82
N THR A 6 -21.64 -4.94 -4.32
CA THR A 6 -21.31 -4.65 -5.73
C THR A 6 -19.85 -4.96 -6.05
N ALA A 7 -18.92 -4.58 -5.16
CA ALA A 7 -17.50 -4.91 -5.33
C ALA A 7 -17.26 -6.43 -5.33
N LEU A 8 -17.86 -7.17 -4.40
CA LEU A 8 -17.72 -8.63 -4.34
C LEU A 8 -18.29 -9.31 -5.59
N LEU A 9 -19.47 -8.88 -6.05
CA LEU A 9 -20.07 -9.37 -7.29
C LEU A 9 -19.19 -9.08 -8.52
N ALA A 10 -18.58 -7.89 -8.58
CA ALA A 10 -17.65 -7.54 -9.65
C ALA A 10 -16.41 -8.43 -9.64
N VAL A 11 -15.83 -8.73 -8.46
CA VAL A 11 -14.68 -9.63 -8.33
C VAL A 11 -15.05 -11.05 -8.76
N VAL A 12 -16.19 -11.57 -8.32
CA VAL A 12 -16.66 -12.91 -8.72
C VAL A 12 -16.90 -12.97 -10.23
N ALA A 13 -17.50 -11.94 -10.81
CA ALA A 13 -17.71 -11.86 -12.27
C ALA A 13 -16.38 -11.82 -13.03
N LEU A 14 -15.42 -11.02 -12.58
CA LEU A 14 -14.08 -10.93 -13.19
C LEU A 14 -13.30 -12.24 -13.13
N ALA A 15 -13.51 -13.06 -12.10
CA ALA A 15 -12.91 -14.39 -12.00
C ALA A 15 -13.66 -15.45 -12.83
N ALA A 16 -14.98 -15.44 -12.79
CA ALA A 16 -15.83 -16.45 -13.42
C ALA A 16 -15.85 -16.32 -14.95
N LEU A 17 -15.92 -15.10 -15.49
CA LEU A 17 -16.05 -14.89 -16.94
C LEU A 17 -14.86 -15.46 -17.74
N PRO A 18 -13.59 -15.22 -17.36
CA PRO A 18 -12.46 -15.83 -18.07
C PRO A 18 -12.38 -17.34 -17.87
N ALA A 19 -12.72 -17.86 -16.68
CA ALA A 19 -12.69 -19.29 -16.39
C ALA A 19 -13.70 -20.06 -17.27
N LEU A 20 -14.93 -19.54 -17.38
CA LEU A 20 -15.97 -20.11 -18.25
C LEU A 20 -15.63 -19.92 -19.74
N GLY A 21 -15.09 -18.74 -20.10
CA GLY A 21 -14.67 -18.42 -21.46
C GLY A 21 -13.55 -19.33 -21.98
N ALA A 22 -12.62 -19.74 -21.11
CA ALA A 22 -11.57 -20.68 -21.46
C ALA A 22 -12.15 -22.06 -21.87
N GLY A 23 -13.19 -22.54 -21.18
CA GLY A 23 -13.89 -23.78 -21.52
C GLY A 23 -14.72 -23.71 -22.81
N ALA A 24 -15.11 -22.51 -23.25
CA ALA A 24 -15.90 -22.26 -24.44
C ALA A 24 -15.06 -22.00 -25.72
N GLY A 25 -13.75 -22.22 -25.68
CA GLY A 25 -12.85 -21.97 -26.82
C GLY A 25 -12.47 -20.50 -27.01
N LEU A 26 -12.83 -19.60 -26.10
CA LEU A 26 -12.48 -18.17 -26.14
C LEU A 26 -11.10 -17.87 -25.53
N ALA A 27 -10.22 -18.86 -25.46
CA ALA A 27 -8.89 -18.73 -24.86
C ALA A 27 -8.06 -17.60 -25.50
N GLY A 28 -8.18 -17.38 -26.82
CA GLY A 28 -7.50 -16.26 -27.50
C GLY A 28 -8.01 -14.89 -27.07
N VAL A 29 -9.31 -14.77 -26.76
CA VAL A 29 -9.89 -13.50 -26.29
C VAL A 29 -9.38 -13.18 -24.89
N PHE A 30 -9.48 -14.11 -23.95
CA PHE A 30 -9.12 -13.88 -22.55
C PHE A 30 -7.62 -13.96 -22.27
N GLY A 31 -6.87 -14.77 -23.02
CA GLY A 31 -5.43 -14.95 -22.83
C GLY A 31 -4.56 -13.98 -23.62
N ILE A 32 -5.10 -13.37 -24.69
CA ILE A 32 -4.34 -12.47 -25.56
C ILE A 32 -5.01 -11.10 -25.64
N ALA A 33 -6.21 -11.02 -26.23
CA ALA A 33 -6.83 -9.73 -26.54
C ALA A 33 -7.11 -8.89 -25.29
N VAL A 34 -7.76 -9.46 -24.27
CA VAL A 34 -8.11 -8.75 -23.03
C VAL A 34 -6.86 -8.22 -22.29
N PRO A 35 -5.80 -9.02 -22.05
CA PRO A 35 -4.56 -8.51 -21.44
C PRO A 35 -3.93 -7.35 -22.21
N TYR A 36 -3.82 -7.44 -23.54
CA TYR A 36 -3.23 -6.36 -24.34
C TYR A 36 -4.07 -5.08 -24.30
N VAL A 37 -5.39 -5.20 -24.39
CA VAL A 37 -6.30 -4.05 -24.27
C VAL A 37 -6.22 -3.44 -22.87
N ALA A 38 -6.17 -4.26 -21.82
CA ALA A 38 -6.03 -3.79 -20.44
C ALA A 38 -4.72 -3.00 -20.24
N VAL A 39 -3.60 -3.51 -20.77
CA VAL A 39 -2.31 -2.81 -20.73
C VAL A 39 -2.38 -1.51 -21.53
N ALA A 40 -2.98 -1.49 -22.72
CA ALA A 40 -3.11 -0.29 -23.53
C ALA A 40 -3.94 0.79 -22.81
N ILE A 41 -5.08 0.42 -22.22
CA ILE A 41 -5.92 1.32 -21.43
C ILE A 41 -5.17 1.84 -20.21
N PHE A 42 -4.46 0.95 -19.49
CA PHE A 42 -3.67 1.32 -18.32
C PHE A 42 -2.59 2.34 -18.68
N VAL A 43 -1.78 2.08 -19.72
CA VAL A 43 -0.69 2.97 -20.15
C VAL A 43 -1.24 4.31 -20.64
N ALA A 44 -2.25 4.31 -21.52
CA ALA A 44 -2.84 5.54 -22.02
C ALA A 44 -3.48 6.38 -20.91
N GLY A 45 -4.22 5.72 -20.01
CA GLY A 45 -4.84 6.36 -18.84
C GLY A 45 -3.81 6.91 -17.86
N PHE A 46 -2.73 6.16 -17.61
CA PHE A 46 -1.62 6.58 -16.76
C PHE A 46 -0.93 7.83 -17.34
N VAL A 47 -0.55 7.80 -18.62
CA VAL A 47 0.07 8.94 -19.31
C VAL A 47 -0.85 10.17 -19.26
N LYS A 48 -2.13 10.00 -19.59
CA LYS A 48 -3.12 11.10 -19.52
C LYS A 48 -3.17 11.72 -18.12
N LYS A 49 -3.13 10.90 -17.07
CA LYS A 49 -3.18 11.36 -15.68
C LYS A 49 -1.89 12.08 -15.26
N VAL A 50 -0.73 11.57 -15.67
CA VAL A 50 0.57 12.22 -15.43
C VAL A 50 0.64 13.58 -16.13
N LEU A 51 0.25 13.64 -17.41
CA LEU A 51 0.22 14.90 -18.17
C LEU A 51 -0.77 15.91 -17.59
N GLY A 52 -1.95 15.45 -17.16
CA GLY A 52 -2.94 16.30 -16.50
C GLY A 52 -2.42 16.88 -15.19
N TRP A 53 -1.73 16.08 -14.36
CA TRP A 53 -1.10 16.56 -13.14
C TRP A 53 0.05 17.54 -13.43
N ALA A 54 0.92 17.22 -14.39
CA ALA A 54 2.05 18.08 -14.76
C ALA A 54 1.61 19.44 -15.34
N ALA A 55 0.47 19.48 -16.03
CA ALA A 55 -0.12 20.71 -16.56
C ALA A 55 -0.91 21.51 -15.51
N THR A 56 -1.17 20.96 -14.32
CA THR A 56 -1.90 21.65 -13.27
C THR A 56 -0.99 22.68 -12.60
N PRO A 57 -1.34 23.98 -12.60
CA PRO A 57 -0.53 24.99 -11.94
C PRO A 57 -0.50 24.72 -10.43
N VAL A 58 0.68 24.72 -9.83
CA VAL A 58 0.87 24.63 -8.38
C VAL A 58 1.19 26.03 -7.88
N PRO A 59 0.18 26.83 -7.46
CA PRO A 59 0.35 28.27 -7.22
C PRO A 59 1.31 28.59 -6.07
N PHE A 60 1.54 27.66 -5.13
CA PHE A 60 2.43 27.86 -4.00
C PHE A 60 3.18 26.57 -3.64
N SER A 61 4.50 26.65 -3.44
CA SER A 61 5.28 25.57 -2.85
C SER A 61 5.11 25.57 -1.33
N ILE A 62 4.02 24.98 -0.84
CA ILE A 62 3.82 24.82 0.61
C ILE A 62 4.63 23.60 1.05
N ALA A 63 5.81 23.85 1.62
CA ALA A 63 6.61 22.80 2.22
C ALA A 63 5.83 22.20 3.41
N THR A 64 5.50 20.92 3.33
CA THR A 64 4.89 20.21 4.45
C THR A 64 5.97 19.94 5.49
N THR A 65 6.16 20.85 6.44
CA THR A 65 7.09 20.67 7.57
C THR A 65 6.32 20.31 8.83
N GLY A 66 6.80 19.33 9.58
CA GLY A 66 6.25 18.95 10.88
C GLY A 66 7.24 19.27 12.01
N GLY A 67 6.74 19.81 13.13
CA GLY A 67 7.56 20.04 14.32
C GLY A 67 8.48 21.26 14.23
N GLN A 68 9.44 21.32 15.16
CA GLN A 68 10.22 22.52 15.44
C GLN A 68 11.17 22.92 14.29
N GLN A 69 11.03 24.17 13.83
CA GLN A 69 11.86 24.79 12.79
C GLN A 69 13.24 25.24 13.29
N TYR A 70 14.17 25.47 12.36
CA TYR A 70 15.56 25.86 12.66
C TYR A 70 15.74 27.28 13.21
N SER A 71 14.74 28.17 13.05
CA SER A 71 14.88 29.60 13.35
C SER A 71 15.16 29.93 14.83
N LEU A 72 14.94 28.99 15.75
CA LEU A 72 15.04 29.20 17.20
C LEU A 72 16.22 28.37 17.74
N PRO A 73 17.43 28.95 17.88
CA PRO A 73 18.65 28.20 18.20
C PRO A 73 18.64 27.57 19.60
N TRP A 74 17.78 28.03 20.50
CA TRP A 74 17.64 27.48 21.85
C TRP A 74 16.66 26.30 21.94
N VAL A 75 15.87 26.02 20.90
CA VAL A 75 14.95 24.87 20.88
C VAL A 75 15.49 23.82 19.92
N LYS A 76 15.59 22.58 20.38
CA LYS A 76 16.06 21.47 19.55
C LYS A 76 15.18 21.32 18.31
N GLN A 77 15.77 21.58 17.14
CA GLN A 77 15.12 21.39 15.86
C GLN A 77 14.75 19.91 15.62
N GLN A 78 13.57 19.67 15.06
CA GLN A 78 13.17 18.36 14.55
C GLN A 78 13.72 18.15 13.14
N LYS A 79 15.02 17.85 13.02
CA LYS A 79 15.75 17.81 11.73
C LYS A 79 15.13 16.95 10.64
N PHE A 80 14.45 15.85 11.00
CA PHE A 80 13.85 14.93 10.03
C PHE A 80 12.40 15.24 9.71
N ASP A 81 11.71 16.01 10.55
CA ASP A 81 10.32 16.41 10.31
C ASP A 81 10.24 17.84 9.73
N ASN A 82 11.22 18.68 10.03
CA ASN A 82 11.44 20.01 9.47
C ASN A 82 12.90 20.13 8.96
N PRO A 83 13.20 19.57 7.76
CA PRO A 83 14.55 19.54 7.22
C PRO A 83 15.01 20.93 6.76
N SER A 84 16.27 21.26 7.07
CA SER A 84 16.93 22.50 6.64
C SER A 84 18.09 22.26 5.67
N THR A 85 18.43 21.00 5.40
CA THR A 85 19.47 20.64 4.41
C THR A 85 18.96 19.57 3.46
N PRO A 86 19.49 19.48 2.22
CA PRO A 86 19.08 18.45 1.26
C PRO A 86 19.20 17.03 1.80
N PHE A 87 20.26 16.75 2.59
CA PHE A 87 20.45 15.45 3.22
C PHE A 87 19.34 15.12 4.24
N GLN A 88 18.92 16.10 5.06
CA GLN A 88 17.80 15.91 5.99
C GLN A 88 16.49 15.62 5.24
N THR A 89 16.29 16.25 4.08
CA THR A 89 15.14 15.96 3.21
C THR A 89 15.18 14.54 2.67
N VAL A 90 16.34 14.06 2.21
CA VAL A 90 16.50 12.66 1.75
C VAL A 90 16.17 11.68 2.87
N VAL A 91 16.69 11.90 4.07
CA VAL A 91 16.40 11.03 5.24
C VAL A 91 14.92 11.08 5.59
N ARG A 92 14.29 12.26 5.59
CA ARG A 92 12.84 12.39 5.78
C ARG A 92 12.09 11.54 4.77
N MET A 93 12.40 11.70 3.48
CA MET A 93 11.73 10.96 2.41
C MET A 93 11.92 9.46 2.55
N ALA A 94 13.13 9.00 2.90
CA ALA A 94 13.39 7.58 3.15
C ALA A 94 12.53 7.04 4.31
N LEU A 95 12.41 7.77 5.41
CA LEU A 95 11.59 7.37 6.56
C LEU A 95 10.08 7.39 6.25
N GLU A 96 9.62 8.32 5.42
CA GLU A 96 8.22 8.34 4.98
C GLU A 96 7.91 7.18 4.03
N VAL A 97 8.79 6.88 3.06
CA VAL A 97 8.57 5.82 2.07
C VAL A 97 8.76 4.43 2.68
N LEU A 98 9.82 4.21 3.46
CA LEU A 98 10.16 2.88 3.96
C LEU A 98 9.50 2.54 5.29
N CYS A 99 9.25 3.55 6.12
CA CYS A 99 8.78 3.33 7.49
C CYS A 99 7.45 4.02 7.79
N PHE A 100 6.79 4.68 6.82
CA PHE A 100 5.54 5.43 7.05
C PHE A 100 5.58 6.28 8.32
N ARG A 101 6.66 7.03 8.51
CA ARG A 101 6.93 7.79 9.75
C ARG A 101 5.78 8.73 10.13
N SER A 102 5.14 9.39 9.17
CA SER A 102 3.94 10.21 9.40
C SER A 102 2.79 9.41 10.03
N LEU A 103 2.57 8.16 9.59
CA LEU A 103 1.55 7.27 10.11
C LEU A 103 1.85 6.83 11.55
N PHE A 104 3.13 6.61 11.89
CA PHE A 104 3.54 6.30 13.26
C PHE A 104 3.18 7.41 14.26
N ARG A 105 3.15 8.66 13.79
CA ARG A 105 2.81 9.84 14.58
C ARG A 105 1.30 10.10 14.64
N ASN A 106 0.49 9.26 14.00
CA ASN A 106 -0.96 9.40 14.04
C ASN A 106 -1.44 9.21 15.48
N THR A 107 -2.06 10.26 16.00
CA THR A 107 -2.55 10.31 17.37
C THR A 107 -4.06 10.21 17.33
N GLU A 108 -4.60 9.19 17.99
CA GLU A 108 -6.02 8.99 18.20
C GLU A 108 -6.48 9.70 19.48
N LEU A 109 -7.67 10.27 19.44
CA LEU A 109 -8.33 10.83 20.61
C LEU A 109 -8.99 9.67 21.39
N ASP A 110 -8.39 9.29 22.51
CA ASP A 110 -8.97 8.39 23.50
C ASP A 110 -9.93 9.20 24.39
N ASN A 111 -11.17 9.35 23.94
CA ASN A 111 -12.22 9.95 24.74
C ASN A 111 -12.67 8.93 25.80
N ARG A 112 -12.11 8.99 27.01
CA ARG A 112 -12.60 8.22 28.17
C ARG A 112 -13.70 9.03 28.87
N PRO A 113 -14.98 8.78 28.60
CA PRO A 113 -16.06 9.63 29.09
C PRO A 113 -16.22 9.52 30.60
N ALA A 114 -15.80 8.38 31.18
CA ALA A 114 -15.88 8.11 32.61
C ALA A 114 -14.93 8.96 33.48
N GLU A 115 -13.84 9.50 32.92
CA GLU A 115 -12.84 10.28 33.67
C GLU A 115 -12.85 11.77 33.33
N GLY A 116 -13.69 12.23 32.39
CA GLY A 116 -13.73 13.63 31.95
C GLY A 116 -12.43 14.12 31.31
N ARG A 117 -11.54 13.19 30.90
CA ARG A 117 -10.22 13.48 30.33
C ARG A 117 -10.14 12.95 28.90
N VAL A 118 -9.72 13.82 28.00
CA VAL A 118 -9.36 13.45 26.63
C VAL A 118 -7.93 12.91 26.66
N GLY A 119 -7.78 11.61 26.51
CA GLY A 119 -6.49 10.97 26.29
C GLY A 119 -6.09 11.06 24.82
N TYR A 120 -4.79 11.05 24.56
CA TYR A 120 -4.24 10.93 23.21
C TYR A 120 -3.55 9.57 23.12
N GLY A 121 -4.18 8.61 22.44
CA GLY A 121 -3.60 7.31 22.10
C GLY A 121 -2.79 7.38 20.81
N SER A 122 -1.82 6.49 20.60
CA SER A 122 -1.07 6.40 19.34
C SER A 122 -1.56 5.19 18.56
N GLU A 123 -1.92 5.40 17.29
CA GLU A 123 -2.43 4.38 16.36
C GLU A 123 -1.31 3.50 15.80
N LYS A 124 -0.50 2.92 16.71
CA LYS A 124 0.66 2.09 16.35
C LYS A 124 0.26 0.80 15.64
N SER A 125 -0.95 0.32 15.89
CA SER A 125 -1.53 -0.84 15.20
C SER A 125 -1.67 -0.55 13.69
N LEU A 126 -2.23 0.60 13.33
CA LEU A 126 -2.36 1.02 11.93
C LEU A 126 -1.01 1.08 11.23
N TRP A 127 -0.01 1.67 11.88
CA TRP A 127 1.35 1.72 11.35
C TRP A 127 1.94 0.34 11.13
N LEU A 128 1.84 -0.55 12.12
CA LEU A 128 2.39 -1.90 12.05
C LEU A 128 1.74 -2.71 10.93
N PHE A 129 0.41 -2.78 10.88
CA PHE A 129 -0.29 -3.57 9.87
C PHE A 129 -0.18 -2.97 8.46
N ALA A 130 -0.04 -1.64 8.34
CA ALA A 130 0.29 -1.01 7.06
C ALA A 130 1.68 -1.44 6.57
N LEU A 131 2.70 -1.46 7.42
CA LEU A 131 4.03 -1.94 7.04
C LEU A 131 4.01 -3.42 6.67
N ILE A 132 3.40 -4.27 7.51
CA ILE A 132 3.27 -5.71 7.24
C ILE A 132 2.63 -5.93 5.86
N PHE A 133 1.53 -5.25 5.57
CA PHE A 133 0.86 -5.37 4.28
C PHE A 133 1.76 -4.94 3.11
N HIS A 134 2.38 -3.76 3.17
CA HIS A 134 3.16 -3.23 2.03
C HIS A 134 4.44 -4.03 1.77
N TYR A 135 5.17 -4.43 2.82
CA TYR A 135 6.39 -5.23 2.65
C TYR A 135 6.05 -6.65 2.16
N SER A 136 4.98 -7.25 2.68
CA SER A 136 4.51 -8.56 2.17
C SER A 136 4.09 -8.45 0.71
N PHE A 137 3.33 -7.41 0.35
CA PHE A 137 2.92 -7.17 -1.04
C PHE A 137 4.12 -6.95 -1.96
N LEU A 138 5.13 -6.21 -1.52
CA LEU A 138 6.35 -5.97 -2.29
C LEU A 138 7.10 -7.28 -2.56
N VAL A 139 7.28 -8.14 -1.56
CA VAL A 139 7.93 -9.45 -1.73
C VAL A 139 7.13 -10.34 -2.67
N VAL A 140 5.81 -10.41 -2.48
CA VAL A 140 4.90 -11.15 -3.37
C VAL A 140 5.02 -10.62 -4.81
N PHE A 141 5.05 -9.30 -5.01
CA PHE A 141 5.22 -8.68 -6.33
C PHE A 141 6.56 -9.08 -6.98
N ILE A 142 7.67 -8.97 -6.25
CA ILE A 142 9.01 -9.38 -6.74
C ILE A 142 9.00 -10.86 -7.13
N ARG A 143 8.38 -11.72 -6.31
CA ARG A 143 8.25 -13.15 -6.59
C ARG A 143 7.42 -13.39 -7.85
N HIS A 144 6.31 -12.68 -8.04
CA HIS A 144 5.49 -12.80 -9.26
C HIS A 144 6.22 -12.28 -10.51
N PHE A 145 7.14 -11.33 -10.35
CA PHE A 145 7.93 -10.82 -11.47
C PHE A 145 8.79 -11.91 -12.13
N ARG A 146 9.07 -13.03 -11.42
CA ARG A 146 9.76 -14.20 -11.99
C ARG A 146 9.09 -14.74 -13.25
N PHE A 147 7.76 -14.64 -13.36
CA PHE A 147 7.02 -15.17 -14.51
C PHE A 147 7.24 -14.36 -15.79
N PHE A 148 7.81 -13.16 -15.68
CA PHE A 148 8.11 -12.27 -16.79
C PHE A 148 9.61 -12.26 -17.17
N LEU A 149 10.46 -12.93 -16.39
CA LEU A 149 11.91 -12.93 -16.59
C LEU A 149 12.42 -14.32 -16.97
N ASN A 150 13.11 -14.42 -18.10
CA ASN A 150 13.78 -15.65 -18.52
C ASN A 150 15.20 -15.30 -19.05
N PRO A 151 16.28 -15.64 -18.31
CA PRO A 151 16.32 -16.40 -17.06
C PRO A 151 15.89 -15.59 -15.83
N VAL A 152 15.48 -16.27 -14.75
CA VAL A 152 15.14 -15.62 -13.48
C VAL A 152 16.42 -15.14 -12.77
N PRO A 153 16.52 -13.86 -12.38
CA PRO A 153 17.69 -13.34 -11.68
C PRO A 153 17.88 -13.97 -10.29
N ALA A 154 19.13 -14.19 -9.90
CA ALA A 154 19.48 -14.79 -8.59
C ALA A 154 18.93 -14.00 -7.38
N CYS A 155 18.77 -12.68 -7.50
CA CYS A 155 18.17 -11.87 -6.42
C CYS A 155 16.70 -12.23 -6.17
N VAL A 156 15.92 -12.57 -7.21
CA VAL A 156 14.52 -12.98 -7.08
C VAL A 156 14.45 -14.36 -6.44
N THR A 157 15.31 -15.28 -6.87
CA THR A 157 15.42 -16.63 -6.28
C THR A 157 15.84 -16.57 -4.80
N GLY A 158 16.74 -15.64 -4.44
CA GLY A 158 17.15 -15.44 -3.05
C GLY A 158 16.01 -14.97 -2.15
N VAL A 159 15.18 -14.03 -2.62
CA VAL A 159 13.98 -13.58 -1.90
C VAL A 159 12.98 -14.72 -1.70
N GLU A 160 12.75 -15.52 -2.74
CA GLU A 160 11.85 -16.70 -2.68
C GLU A 160 12.34 -17.74 -1.66
N TRP A 161 13.66 -17.98 -1.61
CA TRP A 161 14.24 -18.91 -0.65
C TRP A 161 14.03 -18.46 0.80
N VAL A 162 14.24 -17.18 1.11
CA VAL A 162 13.99 -16.63 2.46
C VAL A 162 12.52 -16.74 2.84
N ASP A 163 11.62 -16.45 1.90
CA ASP A 163 10.17 -16.44 2.13
C ASP A 163 9.58 -17.86 2.28
N SER A 164 10.25 -18.87 1.73
CA SER A 164 9.87 -20.30 1.81
C SER A 164 10.55 -21.08 2.95
N ILE A 165 11.25 -20.40 3.87
CA ILE A 165 12.08 -21.04 4.91
C ILE A 165 11.35 -22.05 5.79
N LEU A 166 10.04 -21.85 6.01
CA LEU A 166 9.24 -22.74 6.84
C LEU A 166 8.90 -24.07 6.14
N GLN A 167 8.97 -24.12 4.80
CA GLN A 167 8.69 -25.30 3.97
C GLN A 167 7.39 -26.05 4.38
N ILE A 168 6.37 -25.32 4.81
CA ILE A 168 5.11 -25.90 5.28
C ILE A 168 4.20 -26.17 4.08
N GLY A 169 3.78 -27.43 3.91
CA GLY A 169 2.81 -27.83 2.90
C GLY A 169 3.37 -28.06 1.49
N VAL A 170 2.52 -28.59 0.61
CA VAL A 170 2.80 -28.77 -0.83
C VAL A 170 1.57 -28.26 -1.61
N PRO A 171 1.66 -27.15 -2.37
CA PRO A 171 2.81 -26.25 -2.53
C PRO A 171 3.22 -25.54 -1.23
N THR A 172 4.48 -25.10 -1.15
CA THR A 172 5.03 -24.44 0.04
C THR A 172 4.28 -23.15 0.34
N LEU A 173 3.79 -23.03 1.58
CA LEU A 173 3.16 -21.84 2.10
C LEU A 173 4.23 -20.79 2.44
N TYR A 174 4.18 -19.65 1.76
CA TYR A 174 5.09 -18.53 1.97
C TYR A 174 4.67 -17.69 3.18
N LEU A 175 5.64 -17.23 3.97
CA LEU A 175 5.37 -16.45 5.17
C LEU A 175 4.74 -15.10 4.82
N THR A 176 5.19 -14.47 3.73
CA THR A 176 4.62 -13.20 3.26
C THR A 176 3.17 -13.32 2.83
N ASP A 177 2.71 -14.48 2.34
CA ASP A 177 1.29 -14.67 1.98
C ASP A 177 0.41 -14.63 3.23
N VAL A 178 0.84 -15.25 4.34
CA VAL A 178 0.14 -15.18 5.63
C VAL A 178 0.10 -13.76 6.16
N PHE A 179 1.24 -13.07 6.16
CA PHE A 179 1.33 -11.70 6.62
C PHE A 179 0.54 -10.73 5.76
N LEU A 180 0.47 -10.95 4.44
CA LEU A 180 -0.39 -10.20 3.53
C LEU A 180 -1.87 -10.35 3.93
N VAL A 181 -2.34 -11.59 4.16
CA VAL A 181 -3.72 -11.87 4.57
C VAL A 181 -4.02 -11.25 5.93
N VAL A 182 -3.13 -11.38 6.91
CA VAL A 182 -3.30 -10.78 8.24
C VAL A 182 -3.36 -9.25 8.13
N GLY A 183 -2.43 -8.64 7.39
CA GLY A 183 -2.37 -7.19 7.20
C GLY A 183 -3.62 -6.64 6.50
N VAL A 184 -4.05 -7.25 5.40
CA VAL A 184 -5.24 -6.80 4.67
C VAL A 184 -6.51 -7.02 5.50
N THR A 185 -6.62 -8.12 6.23
CA THR A 185 -7.79 -8.40 7.07
C THR A 185 -7.95 -7.35 8.16
N PHE A 186 -6.85 -6.98 8.83
CA PHE A 186 -6.88 -5.91 9.82
C PHE A 186 -7.24 -4.56 9.20
N LEU A 187 -6.58 -4.16 8.11
CA LEU A 187 -6.80 -2.85 7.47
C LEU A 187 -8.20 -2.72 6.86
N PHE A 188 -8.70 -3.79 6.25
CA PHE A 188 -10.05 -3.86 5.69
C PHE A 188 -11.09 -3.86 6.81
N GLY A 189 -10.87 -4.64 7.87
CA GLY A 189 -11.70 -4.61 9.07
C GLY A 189 -11.82 -3.21 9.66
N ARG A 190 -10.69 -2.51 9.82
CA ARG A 190 -10.67 -1.11 10.25
C ARG A 190 -11.50 -0.22 9.34
N ARG A 191 -11.40 -0.37 8.02
CA ARG A 191 -12.21 0.41 7.06
C ARG A 191 -13.72 0.17 7.21
N LEU A 192 -14.13 -1.06 7.55
CA LEU A 192 -15.56 -1.39 7.73
C LEU A 192 -16.12 -0.96 9.09
N TRP A 193 -15.36 -1.16 10.16
CA TRP A 193 -15.83 -0.97 11.52
C TRP A 193 -15.56 0.40 12.12
N ASP A 194 -14.53 1.14 11.65
CA ASP A 194 -14.29 2.52 12.08
C ASP A 194 -15.33 3.44 11.42
N PRO A 195 -16.26 4.06 12.18
CA PRO A 195 -17.30 4.90 11.61
C PRO A 195 -16.75 6.11 10.86
N LYS A 196 -15.60 6.64 11.29
CA LYS A 196 -14.97 7.81 10.66
C LYS A 196 -14.45 7.45 9.28
N VAL A 197 -13.80 6.29 9.16
CA VAL A 197 -13.21 5.82 7.90
C VAL A 197 -14.30 5.29 6.96
N ASN A 198 -15.30 4.59 7.49
CA ASN A 198 -16.40 4.06 6.70
C ASN A 198 -17.25 5.19 6.09
N TYR A 199 -17.46 6.29 6.82
CA TYR A 199 -18.19 7.45 6.31
C TYR A 199 -17.54 8.12 5.09
N ILE A 200 -16.20 8.10 5.00
CA ILE A 200 -15.44 8.71 3.90
C ILE A 200 -15.03 7.72 2.80
N SER A 201 -15.39 6.44 2.93
CA SER A 201 -15.03 5.36 2.00
C SER A 201 -16.07 5.17 0.92
#